data_AF-A0A661S3T4-F1
#
_entry.id   AF-A0A661S3T4-F1
#
_cell.length_a   1.000
_cell.length_b   1.000
_cell.length_c   1.000
_cell.angle_alpha   90.00
_cell.angle_beta   90.00
_cell.angle_gamma   90.00
#
_symmetry.space_group_name_H-M   'P 1'
#
loop_
_entity.id
_entity.type
_entity.pdbx_description
1 polymer ?
#
loop_
_entity_poly.entity_id
_entity_poly.type
_entity_poly.pdbx_seq_one_letter_code
_entity_poly.pdbx_strand_id
1 'polypeptide(L)'
;ENDPSVKFIFLFGHAPVFPYMSHIGDGMWYRGDNKMRPYTKNETSGKLEPEALGIVQVRDRFWKAIAQSAKVAAVLTSHEHGYHRTLISNTTPVGVFPDDDTDGDGKLDKYSPNPEFVNPTWHIMCGGGGSPYNAEGVEPTPWKPERTTSHYGYVLINAEDDKVSMEFVGGPVFEVLDRVDDLMAVKK
;
A
#
# COMPACT_ATOMS: atom_id res chain seq x y z
N GLU A 1 -14.39 8.84 14.09
CA GLU A 1 -13.13 9.57 14.35
C GLU A 1 -13.22 10.50 15.57
N ASN A 2 -14.09 10.17 16.54
CA ASN A 2 -14.57 11.16 17.51
C ASN A 2 -13.68 11.34 18.73
N ASP A 3 -12.66 10.49 18.92
CA ASP A 3 -11.70 10.63 20.00
C ASP A 3 -10.64 11.68 19.61
N PRO A 4 -10.63 12.88 20.22
CA PRO A 4 -9.68 13.93 19.88
C PRO A 4 -8.25 13.65 20.38
N SER A 5 -8.05 12.69 21.28
CA SER A 5 -6.72 12.32 21.78
C SER A 5 -5.91 11.53 20.75
N VAL A 6 -6.58 10.82 19.84
CA VAL A 6 -5.95 10.15 18.70
C VAL A 6 -5.78 11.17 17.57
N LYS A 7 -4.54 11.63 17.37
CA LYS A 7 -4.19 12.59 16.30
C LYS A 7 -3.80 11.90 15.00
N PHE A 8 -2.96 10.86 15.09
CA PHE A 8 -2.42 10.13 13.95
C PHE A 8 -2.61 8.62 14.12
N ILE A 9 -2.95 7.94 13.03
CA ILE A 9 -3.06 6.49 12.96
C ILE A 9 -2.03 5.99 11.94
N PHE A 10 -1.29 4.96 12.33
CA PHE A 10 -0.38 4.21 11.46
C PHE A 10 -0.85 2.77 11.37
N LEU A 11 -0.87 2.22 10.16
CA LEU A 11 -1.12 0.80 9.95
C LEU A 11 0.17 0.13 9.50
N PHE A 12 0.43 -1.06 10.04
CA PHE A 12 1.57 -1.88 9.67
C PHE A 12 1.08 -3.20 9.08
N GLY A 13 1.59 -3.55 7.90
CA GLY A 13 1.35 -4.83 7.25
C GLY A 13 2.66 -5.44 6.77
N HIS A 14 2.70 -6.76 6.54
CA HIS A 14 3.88 -7.35 5.90
C HIS A 14 3.82 -7.19 4.40
N ALA A 15 2.79 -7.72 3.72
CA ALA A 15 2.70 -7.69 2.26
C ALA A 15 2.31 -6.29 1.73
N PRO A 16 2.79 -5.89 0.54
CA PRO A 16 2.38 -4.66 -0.12
C PRO A 16 0.89 -4.64 -0.46
N VAL A 17 0.23 -3.52 -0.14
CA VAL A 17 -1.11 -3.23 -0.67
C VAL A 17 -1.03 -2.81 -2.13
N PHE A 18 -0.05 -1.95 -2.43
CA PHE A 18 0.28 -1.47 -3.78
C PHE A 18 1.73 -1.85 -4.08
N PRO A 19 2.00 -3.08 -4.55
CA PRO A 19 3.36 -3.53 -4.87
C PRO A 19 3.95 -2.73 -6.03
N TYR A 20 5.28 -2.62 -6.09
CA TYR A 20 5.99 -1.95 -7.19
C TYR A 20 7.22 -2.74 -7.67
N MET A 21 7.75 -3.62 -6.83
CA MET A 21 8.96 -4.40 -7.06
C MET A 21 8.60 -5.86 -7.35
N SER A 22 9.17 -6.83 -6.62
CA SER A 22 9.01 -8.26 -6.88
C SER A 22 7.61 -8.80 -6.65
N HIS A 23 6.75 -8.08 -5.92
CA HIS A 23 5.49 -8.63 -5.40
C HIS A 23 4.24 -8.20 -6.18
N ILE A 24 4.40 -7.81 -7.45
CA ILE A 24 3.29 -7.49 -8.37
C ILE A 24 2.38 -8.71 -8.60
N GLY A 25 2.96 -9.91 -8.55
CA GLY A 25 2.28 -11.18 -8.83
C GLY A 25 1.66 -11.90 -7.63
N ASP A 26 1.95 -11.47 -6.40
CA ASP A 26 1.57 -12.18 -5.16
C ASP A 26 1.28 -11.25 -3.95
N GLY A 27 1.48 -9.93 -4.09
CA GLY A 27 0.94 -8.93 -3.16
C GLY A 27 -0.56 -8.73 -3.34
N MET A 28 -1.14 -7.65 -2.80
CA MET A 28 -2.58 -7.37 -2.96
C MET A 28 -2.96 -6.85 -4.36
N TRP A 29 -2.32 -7.37 -5.41
CA TRP A 29 -2.55 -6.98 -6.81
C TRP A 29 -2.73 -8.16 -7.75
N TYR A 30 -1.87 -9.19 -7.68
CA TYR A 30 -1.88 -10.32 -8.60
C TYR A 30 -2.01 -9.91 -10.07
N ARG A 31 -1.27 -8.87 -10.50
CA ARG A 31 -1.35 -8.31 -11.86
C ARG A 31 -2.76 -7.85 -12.28
N GLY A 32 -3.56 -7.41 -11.32
CA GLY A 32 -4.95 -7.01 -11.54
C GLY A 32 -5.91 -8.18 -11.69
N ASP A 33 -5.49 -9.41 -11.40
CA ASP A 33 -6.34 -10.59 -11.49
C ASP A 33 -7.18 -10.75 -10.21
N ASN A 34 -8.47 -10.41 -10.31
CA ASN A 34 -9.42 -10.56 -9.22
C ASN A 34 -9.94 -12.01 -9.10
N LYS A 35 -9.63 -12.94 -10.01
CA LYS A 35 -9.96 -14.37 -9.82
C LYS A 35 -9.21 -14.98 -8.63
N MET A 36 -8.06 -14.42 -8.28
CA MET A 36 -7.29 -14.84 -7.12
C MET A 36 -8.08 -14.59 -5.83
N ARG A 37 -8.20 -15.63 -5.00
CA ARG A 37 -8.97 -15.60 -3.74
C ARG A 37 -8.05 -15.76 -2.54
N PRO A 38 -8.25 -15.00 -1.45
CA PRO A 38 -7.76 -15.40 -0.15
C PRO A 38 -8.48 -16.66 0.32
N TYR A 39 -7.84 -17.43 1.19
CA TYR A 39 -8.39 -18.66 1.76
C TYR A 39 -8.41 -18.56 3.28
N THR A 40 -9.52 -18.98 3.87
CA THR A 40 -9.67 -19.07 5.33
C THR A 40 -9.92 -20.52 5.70
N LYS A 41 -9.42 -20.95 6.86
CA LYS A 41 -9.72 -22.27 7.40
C LYS A 41 -11.14 -22.27 7.95
N ASN A 42 -12.00 -23.10 7.39
CA ASN A 42 -13.33 -23.35 7.95
C ASN A 42 -13.17 -24.13 9.26
N GLU A 43 -13.69 -23.58 10.37
CA GLU A 43 -13.52 -24.17 11.70
C GLU A 43 -14.24 -25.52 11.85
N THR A 44 -15.38 -25.69 11.16
CA THR A 44 -16.19 -26.91 11.21
C THR A 44 -15.59 -28.02 10.35
N SER A 45 -15.20 -27.71 9.11
CA SER A 45 -14.68 -28.69 8.15
C SER A 45 -13.17 -28.92 8.29
N GLY A 46 -12.45 -27.97 8.88
CA GLY A 46 -10.99 -27.96 8.99
C GLY A 46 -10.25 -27.67 7.68
N LYS A 47 -10.96 -27.43 6.57
CA LYS A 47 -10.39 -27.21 5.23
C LYS A 47 -10.18 -25.73 4.94
N LEU A 48 -9.23 -25.43 4.05
CA LEU A 48 -9.10 -24.10 3.47
C LEU A 48 -10.18 -23.91 2.40
N GLU A 49 -10.96 -22.86 2.55
CA GLU A 49 -12.05 -22.50 1.65
C GLU A 49 -11.80 -21.09 1.08
N PRO A 50 -12.05 -20.86 -0.22
CA PRO A 50 -11.83 -19.56 -0.82
C PRO A 50 -12.87 -18.56 -0.30
N GLU A 51 -12.41 -17.33 -0.04
CA GLU A 51 -13.28 -16.22 0.30
C GLU A 51 -14.08 -15.72 -0.90
N ALA A 52 -15.20 -15.06 -0.63
CA ALA A 52 -16.10 -14.56 -1.66
C ALA A 52 -15.48 -13.43 -2.50
N LEU A 53 -14.67 -12.56 -1.86
CA LEU A 53 -14.02 -11.43 -2.53
C LEU A 53 -12.67 -11.85 -3.11
N GLY A 54 -12.37 -11.32 -4.29
CA GLY A 54 -11.03 -11.46 -4.88
C GLY A 54 -10.03 -10.49 -4.32
N ILE A 55 -8.75 -10.72 -4.64
CA ILE A 55 -7.66 -9.93 -4.08
C ILE A 55 -7.80 -8.43 -4.39
N VAL A 56 -8.21 -8.05 -5.61
CA VAL A 56 -8.44 -6.64 -5.97
C VAL A 56 -9.56 -6.04 -5.12
N GLN A 57 -10.68 -6.76 -4.96
CA GLN A 57 -11.79 -6.30 -4.11
C GLN A 57 -11.40 -6.21 -2.62
N VAL A 58 -10.56 -7.13 -2.13
CA VAL A 58 -10.06 -7.11 -0.76
C VAL A 58 -9.11 -5.93 -0.54
N ARG A 59 -8.21 -5.65 -1.50
CA ARG A 59 -7.35 -4.46 -1.51
C ARG A 59 -8.17 -3.18 -1.43
N ASP A 60 -9.18 -3.05 -2.29
CA ASP A 60 -10.02 -1.86 -2.35
C ASP A 60 -10.87 -1.69 -1.10
N ARG A 61 -11.41 -2.78 -0.55
CA ARG A 61 -12.13 -2.77 0.73
C ARG A 61 -11.20 -2.33 1.88
N PHE A 62 -9.98 -2.86 1.93
CA PHE A 62 -8.99 -2.51 2.95
C PHE A 62 -8.61 -1.03 2.84
N TRP A 63 -8.24 -0.58 1.64
CA TRP A 63 -7.82 0.80 1.43
C TRP A 63 -8.96 1.80 1.56
N LYS A 64 -10.19 1.42 1.23
CA LYS A 64 -11.39 2.21 1.55
C LYS A 64 -11.46 2.46 3.05
N ALA A 65 -11.34 1.44 3.89
CA ALA A 65 -11.40 1.61 5.35
C ALA A 65 -10.32 2.59 5.86
N ILE A 66 -9.13 2.54 5.28
CA ILE A 66 -8.02 3.47 5.53
C ILE A 66 -8.38 4.89 5.09
N ALA A 67 -8.77 5.05 3.82
CA ALA A 67 -9.02 6.34 3.19
C ALA A 67 -10.28 7.04 3.67
N GLN A 68 -11.19 6.34 4.36
CA GLN A 68 -12.35 6.97 5.04
C GLN A 68 -11.95 7.67 6.35
N SER A 69 -10.72 7.49 6.82
CA SER A 69 -10.20 8.17 8.01
C SER A 69 -9.26 9.31 7.63
N ALA A 70 -9.58 10.53 8.05
CA ALA A 70 -8.71 11.69 7.95
C ALA A 70 -7.48 11.55 8.87
N LYS A 71 -7.55 10.69 9.89
CA LYS A 71 -6.49 10.50 10.89
C LYS A 71 -5.38 9.54 10.49
N VAL A 72 -5.54 8.76 9.42
CA VAL A 72 -4.49 7.81 8.99
C VAL A 72 -3.37 8.55 8.28
N ALA A 73 -2.20 8.64 8.92
CA ALA A 73 -1.04 9.31 8.36
C ALA A 73 -0.37 8.47 7.27
N ALA A 74 -0.18 7.18 7.52
CA ALA A 74 0.43 6.27 6.56
C ALA A 74 0.10 4.80 6.82
N VAL A 75 0.25 4.01 5.77
CA VAL A 75 0.28 2.54 5.81
C VAL A 75 1.70 2.11 5.48
N LEU A 76 2.35 1.45 6.44
CA LEU A 76 3.70 0.94 6.32
C LEU A 76 3.65 -0.55 6.00
N THR A 77 4.29 -0.94 4.90
CA THR A 77 4.43 -2.34 4.49
C THR A 77 5.88 -2.75 4.35
N SER A 78 6.10 -4.05 4.21
CA SER A 78 7.41 -4.68 4.04
C SER A 78 7.32 -5.69 2.89
N HIS A 79 8.12 -6.76 2.94
CA HIS A 79 8.18 -7.83 1.92
C HIS A 79 8.98 -7.43 0.68
N GLU A 80 8.70 -6.29 0.03
CA GLU A 80 9.58 -5.79 -1.03
C GLU A 80 10.86 -5.23 -0.41
N HIS A 81 11.99 -5.91 -0.64
CA HIS A 81 13.31 -5.61 -0.11
C HIS A 81 13.93 -4.36 -0.75
N GLY A 82 13.31 -3.22 -0.51
CA GLY A 82 13.76 -1.91 -0.92
C GLY A 82 12.95 -0.84 -0.19
N TYR A 83 13.01 0.38 -0.70
CA TYR A 83 12.15 1.46 -0.25
C TYR A 83 11.37 2.02 -1.44
N HIS A 84 10.08 2.24 -1.24
CA HIS A 84 9.31 3.12 -2.09
C HIS A 84 8.18 3.81 -1.33
N ARG A 85 7.83 5.01 -1.79
CA ARG A 85 6.75 5.82 -1.21
C ARG A 85 5.79 6.23 -2.30
N THR A 86 4.52 5.87 -2.13
CA THR A 86 3.47 6.13 -3.11
C THR A 86 2.29 6.82 -2.44
N LEU A 87 1.83 7.95 -2.98
CA LEU A 87 0.59 8.58 -2.54
C LEU A 87 -0.61 7.91 -3.21
N ILE A 88 -1.51 7.36 -2.42
CA ILE A 88 -2.75 6.79 -2.92
C ILE A 88 -3.89 7.74 -2.61
N SER A 89 -4.60 8.15 -3.65
CA SER A 89 -5.67 9.14 -3.59
C SER A 89 -6.78 8.77 -4.58
N ASN A 90 -7.87 9.55 -4.57
CA ASN A 90 -8.94 9.45 -5.55
C ASN A 90 -8.54 9.84 -6.98
N THR A 91 -7.28 10.18 -7.25
CA THR A 91 -6.73 10.38 -8.59
C THR A 91 -5.67 9.35 -8.96
N THR A 92 -5.26 8.49 -8.03
CA THR A 92 -4.26 7.46 -8.29
C THR A 92 -4.93 6.32 -9.07
N PRO A 93 -4.43 5.92 -10.25
CA PRO A 93 -4.99 4.81 -11.01
C PRO A 93 -4.69 3.51 -10.26
N VAL A 94 -5.73 2.88 -9.70
CA VAL A 94 -5.61 1.64 -8.92
C VAL A 94 -6.37 0.48 -9.54
N GLY A 95 -7.30 0.78 -10.46
CA GLY A 95 -8.21 -0.18 -11.03
C GLY A 95 -9.34 -0.54 -10.08
N VAL A 96 -10.57 -0.52 -10.57
CA VAL A 96 -11.79 -0.75 -9.79
C VAL A 96 -12.57 -1.91 -10.39
N PHE A 97 -12.69 -3.00 -9.64
CA PHE A 97 -13.50 -4.14 -10.06
C PHE A 97 -14.98 -3.95 -9.66
N PRO A 98 -15.96 -4.28 -10.51
CA PRO A 98 -15.84 -4.90 -11.84
C PRO A 98 -15.69 -3.90 -13.00
N ASP A 99 -15.80 -2.60 -12.76
CA ASP A 99 -15.95 -1.59 -13.82
C ASP A 99 -14.78 -1.53 -14.82
N ASP A 100 -13.57 -1.87 -14.36
CA ASP A 100 -12.35 -1.87 -15.16
C ASP A 100 -11.98 -3.26 -15.75
N ASP A 101 -12.78 -4.30 -15.49
CA ASP A 101 -12.73 -5.60 -16.18
C ASP A 101 -13.70 -5.52 -17.38
N THR A 102 -13.17 -5.21 -18.55
CA THR A 102 -13.99 -4.84 -19.72
C THR A 102 -14.37 -6.01 -20.60
N ASP A 103 -13.69 -7.16 -20.45
CA ASP A 103 -13.99 -8.40 -21.17
C ASP A 103 -14.64 -9.48 -20.29
N GLY A 104 -14.72 -9.27 -18.97
CA GLY A 104 -15.38 -10.15 -18.01
C GLY A 104 -14.56 -11.38 -17.62
N ASP A 105 -13.25 -11.39 -17.89
CA ASP A 105 -12.38 -12.52 -17.58
C ASP A 105 -11.93 -12.55 -16.10
N GLY A 106 -12.31 -11.54 -15.30
CA GLY A 106 -11.94 -11.38 -13.90
C GLY A 106 -10.63 -10.62 -13.68
N LYS A 107 -9.99 -10.11 -14.73
CA LYS A 107 -8.77 -9.30 -14.69
C LYS A 107 -9.06 -7.88 -15.17
N LEU A 108 -8.36 -6.92 -14.59
CA LEU A 108 -8.53 -5.53 -14.97
C LEU A 108 -7.82 -5.22 -16.30
N ASP A 109 -8.55 -4.59 -17.23
CA ASP A 109 -8.06 -4.06 -18.51
C ASP A 109 -7.75 -2.56 -18.44
N LYS A 110 -8.44 -1.87 -17.52
CA LYS A 110 -8.30 -0.44 -17.26
C LYS A 110 -7.93 -0.21 -15.81
N TYR A 111 -7.48 1.01 -15.52
CA TYR A 111 -7.00 1.38 -14.19
C TYR A 111 -7.56 2.74 -13.78
N SER A 112 -8.87 2.78 -13.54
CA SER A 112 -9.54 3.98 -13.05
C SER A 112 -9.10 4.30 -11.62
N PRO A 113 -9.07 5.58 -11.22
CA PRO A 113 -8.97 5.94 -9.81
C PRO A 113 -10.21 5.50 -9.03
N ASN A 114 -10.01 5.09 -7.77
CA ASN A 114 -11.14 4.71 -6.92
C ASN A 114 -11.69 5.96 -6.18
N PRO A 115 -12.94 6.39 -6.46
CA PRO A 115 -13.51 7.59 -5.84
C PRO A 115 -13.75 7.43 -4.33
N GLU A 116 -13.76 6.21 -3.81
CA GLU A 116 -13.94 5.93 -2.38
C GLU A 116 -12.67 6.22 -1.56
N PHE A 117 -11.54 6.52 -2.21
CA PHE A 117 -10.27 6.89 -1.58
C PHE A 117 -10.23 8.38 -1.24
N VAL A 118 -11.17 8.80 -0.39
CA VAL A 118 -11.50 10.21 -0.14
C VAL A 118 -10.39 11.00 0.56
N ASN A 119 -9.64 10.38 1.48
CA ASN A 119 -8.47 10.97 2.11
C ASN A 119 -7.17 10.40 1.49
N PRO A 120 -6.38 11.20 0.77
CA PRO A 120 -5.07 10.77 0.28
C PRO A 120 -4.20 10.23 1.41
N THR A 121 -3.56 9.08 1.20
CA THR A 121 -2.79 8.39 2.24
C THR A 121 -1.51 7.80 1.66
N TRP A 122 -0.42 7.94 2.40
CA TRP A 122 0.87 7.38 2.02
C TRP A 122 0.89 5.85 2.19
N HIS A 123 1.27 5.13 1.13
CA HIS A 123 1.75 3.75 1.22
C HIS A 123 3.29 3.80 1.21
N ILE A 124 3.90 3.39 2.32
CA ILE A 124 5.34 3.42 2.52
C ILE A 124 5.82 1.97 2.60
N MET A 125 6.58 1.56 1.60
CA MET A 125 7.27 0.28 1.60
C MET A 125 8.68 0.45 2.17
N CYS A 126 9.02 -0.33 3.20
CA CYS A 126 10.35 -0.34 3.78
C CYS A 126 10.76 -1.77 4.16
N GLY A 127 11.01 -2.63 3.17
CA GLY A 127 11.49 -4.00 3.38
C GLY A 127 13.01 -4.16 3.30
N GLY A 128 13.75 -3.08 3.00
CA GLY A 128 15.21 -3.06 2.87
C GLY A 128 15.99 -3.17 4.18
N GLY A 129 15.55 -3.97 5.16
CA GLY A 129 16.24 -4.11 6.45
C GLY A 129 17.52 -4.94 6.42
N GLY A 130 17.80 -5.65 5.31
CA GLY A 130 19.01 -6.45 5.13
C GLY A 130 18.90 -7.66 4.19
N SER A 131 17.68 -8.09 3.84
CA SER A 131 17.47 -9.12 2.82
C SER A 131 17.85 -8.61 1.42
N PRO A 132 18.28 -9.48 0.47
CA PRO A 132 18.72 -9.06 -0.85
C PRO A 132 17.68 -8.21 -1.60
N TYR A 133 18.15 -7.14 -2.23
CA TYR A 133 17.32 -6.15 -2.92
C TYR A 133 16.37 -6.78 -3.95
N ASN A 134 15.11 -6.32 -3.94
CA ASN A 134 14.16 -6.61 -5.01
C ASN A 134 14.19 -5.49 -6.05
N ALA A 135 14.63 -5.81 -7.26
CA ALA A 135 14.55 -4.87 -8.37
C ALA A 135 13.09 -4.51 -8.69
N GLU A 136 12.93 -3.34 -9.31
CA GLU A 136 11.66 -2.92 -9.88
C GLU A 136 11.12 -4.03 -10.80
N GLY A 137 9.82 -4.29 -10.70
CA GLY A 137 9.19 -5.33 -11.50
C GLY A 137 9.39 -5.06 -13.00
N VAL A 138 9.61 -6.12 -13.78
CA VAL A 138 9.64 -6.01 -15.25
C VAL A 138 8.25 -5.60 -15.78
N GLU A 139 7.20 -5.97 -15.06
CA GLU A 139 5.83 -5.59 -15.35
C GLU A 139 5.49 -4.28 -14.62
N PRO A 140 4.94 -3.27 -15.31
CA PRO A 140 4.58 -2.01 -14.66
C PRO A 140 3.31 -2.15 -13.82
N THR A 141 3.25 -1.43 -12.70
CA THR A 141 1.99 -1.17 -11.98
C THR A 141 1.34 0.13 -12.46
N PRO A 142 0.02 0.29 -12.35
CA PRO A 142 -0.65 1.52 -12.74
C PRO A 142 -0.24 2.74 -11.90
N TRP A 143 -0.02 2.54 -10.60
CA TRP A 143 0.52 3.57 -9.70
C TRP A 143 2.04 3.72 -9.88
N LYS A 144 2.53 4.93 -9.56
CA LYS A 144 3.94 5.28 -9.63
C LYS A 144 4.41 5.81 -8.28
N PRO A 145 5.45 5.23 -7.67
CA PRO A 145 6.07 5.80 -6.49
C PRO A 145 6.65 7.18 -6.78
N GLU A 146 6.59 8.07 -5.80
CA GLU A 146 7.25 9.38 -5.85
C GLU A 146 8.76 9.27 -5.57
N ARG A 147 9.12 8.23 -4.82
CA ARG A 147 10.48 7.91 -4.40
C ARG A 147 10.67 6.41 -4.38
N THR A 148 11.84 5.99 -4.84
CA THR A 148 12.33 4.61 -4.76
C THR A 148 13.80 4.63 -4.40
N THR A 149 14.29 3.63 -3.68
CA THR A 149 15.72 3.37 -3.54
C THR A 149 16.00 1.90 -3.23
N SER A 150 17.17 1.46 -3.69
CA SER A 150 17.70 0.11 -3.42
C SER A 150 18.53 0.02 -2.14
N HIS A 151 18.74 1.15 -1.46
CA HIS A 151 19.52 1.18 -0.24
C HIS A 151 18.82 0.45 0.91
N TYR A 152 19.61 -0.26 1.70
CA TYR A 152 19.17 -0.72 3.01
C TYR A 152 18.93 0.47 3.92
N GLY A 153 17.97 0.35 4.83
CA GLY A 153 17.62 1.43 5.74
C GLY A 153 16.36 1.16 6.53
N TYR A 154 15.89 2.20 7.22
CA TYR A 154 14.69 2.18 8.03
C TYR A 154 13.99 3.53 7.95
N VAL A 155 12.68 3.53 8.22
CA VAL A 155 11.89 4.76 8.34
C VAL A 155 11.84 5.19 9.79
N LEU A 156 12.22 6.44 10.04
CA LEU A 156 11.97 7.14 11.31
C LEU A 156 10.70 7.97 11.17
N ILE A 157 9.82 7.86 12.17
CA ILE A 157 8.62 8.69 12.31
C ILE A 157 8.82 9.60 13.52
N ASN A 158 8.63 10.90 13.32
CA ASN A 158 8.64 11.88 14.41
C ASN A 158 7.26 12.54 14.50
N ALA A 159 6.57 12.29 15.60
CA ALA A 159 5.23 12.80 15.86
C ALA A 159 5.28 13.96 16.85
N GLU A 160 4.79 15.11 16.42
CA GLU A 160 4.64 16.33 17.21
C GLU A 160 3.15 16.58 17.51
N ASP A 161 2.80 17.73 18.08
CA ASP A 161 1.43 17.99 18.51
C ASP A 161 0.45 18.17 17.35
N ASP A 162 0.88 18.72 16.22
CA ASP A 162 0.03 19.05 15.06
C ASP A 162 0.55 18.45 13.76
N LYS A 163 1.72 17.81 13.80
CA LYS A 163 2.45 17.33 12.63
C LYS A 163 3.04 15.94 12.87
N VAL A 164 3.19 15.16 11.81
CA VAL A 164 4.02 13.95 11.86
C VAL A 164 4.88 13.82 10.61
N SER A 165 6.20 13.81 10.79
CA SER A 165 7.17 13.70 9.70
C SER A 165 7.72 12.28 9.56
N MET A 166 8.24 11.96 8.37
CA MET A 166 9.02 10.75 8.14
C MET A 166 10.39 11.07 7.54
N GLU A 167 11.37 10.23 7.84
CA GLU A 167 12.66 10.17 7.17
C GLU A 167 12.99 8.72 6.84
N PHE A 168 13.40 8.43 5.61
CA PHE A 168 14.07 7.17 5.30
C PHE A 168 15.57 7.37 5.47
N VAL A 169 16.15 6.69 6.47
CA VAL A 169 17.56 6.73 6.80
C VAL A 169 18.21 5.45 6.30
N GLY A 170 19.23 5.56 5.46
CA GLY A 170 19.82 4.38 4.84
C GLY A 170 21.11 4.63 4.10
N GLY A 171 21.47 3.67 3.26
CA GLY A 171 22.73 3.67 2.53
C GLY A 171 23.93 3.31 3.41
N PRO A 172 25.15 3.30 2.83
CA PRO A 172 26.35 2.87 3.54
C PRO A 172 26.76 3.80 4.69
N VAL A 173 26.23 5.03 4.73
CA VAL A 173 26.58 6.07 5.70
C VAL A 173 25.42 6.50 6.59
N PHE A 174 24.26 5.83 6.51
CA PHE A 174 23.05 6.18 7.28
C PHE A 174 22.63 7.64 7.13
N GLU A 175 22.55 8.11 5.89
CA GLU A 175 22.05 9.45 5.56
C GLU A 175 20.53 9.43 5.33
N VAL A 176 19.91 10.62 5.38
CA VAL A 176 18.50 10.79 5.03
C VAL A 176 18.37 10.79 3.51
N LEU A 177 17.76 9.75 2.96
CA LEU A 177 17.60 9.54 1.51
C LEU A 177 16.21 9.94 0.99
N ASP A 178 15.20 9.98 1.86
CA ASP A 178 13.88 10.55 1.59
C ASP A 178 13.32 11.18 2.86
N ARG A 179 12.47 12.21 2.70
CA ARG A 179 11.85 12.93 3.81
C ARG A 179 10.49 13.48 3.41
N VAL A 180 9.54 13.38 4.32
CA VAL A 180 8.25 14.08 4.25
C VAL A 180 8.10 14.86 5.55
N ASP A 181 8.04 16.19 5.46
CA ASP A 181 7.98 17.06 6.64
C ASP A 181 6.66 16.95 7.41
N ASP A 182 5.57 16.62 6.72
CA ASP A 182 4.27 16.34 7.31
C ASP A 182 3.49 15.34 6.44
N LEU A 183 3.28 14.13 6.97
CA LEU A 183 2.48 13.09 6.33
C LEU A 183 1.00 13.48 6.24
N MET A 184 0.53 14.40 7.08
CA MET A 184 -0.86 14.84 7.12
C MET A 184 -1.16 15.99 6.14
N ALA A 185 -0.14 16.64 5.58
CA ALA A 185 -0.31 17.76 4.65
C ALA A 185 -1.03 17.38 3.33
N VAL A 186 -1.17 16.08 3.04
CA VAL A 186 -1.91 15.57 1.87
C VAL A 186 -3.41 15.40 2.13
N LYS A 187 -3.86 15.55 3.37
CA LYS A 187 -5.28 15.47 3.73
C LYS A 187 -6.03 16.71 3.23
N LYS A 188 -7.31 16.53 2.91
CA LYS A 188 -8.22 17.61 2.47
C LYS A 188 -9.03 18.14 3.65
#